data_AF-A0A9E2XW85-F1
#
_entry.id   AF-A0A9E2XW85-F1
#
_cell.length_a   1.000
_cell.length_b   1.000
_cell.length_c   1.000
_cell.angle_alpha   90.00
_cell.angle_beta   90.00
_cell.angle_gamma   90.00
#
_symmetry.space_group_name_H-M   'P 1'
#
loop_
_entity.id
_entity.type
_entity.pdbx_description
1 polymer ?
#
loop_
_entity_poly.entity_id
_entity_poly.type
_entity_poly.pdbx_seq_one_letter_code
_entity_poly.pdbx_strand_id
1 'polypeptide(L)' 'MRIPLYQVDAFTSRLFGGNPAAVCPLTEWLPEVTMQAIAAENNLAETAFFVPQGERYL' A
#
# COMPACT_ATOMS: atom_id res chain seq x y z
N MET A 1 -16.09 -2.91 4.27
CA MET A 1 -15.07 -3.09 3.20
C MET A 1 -13.86 -3.78 3.81
N ARG A 2 -13.20 -4.69 3.09
CA ARG A 2 -11.98 -5.36 3.55
C ARG A 2 -10.91 -5.17 2.47
N ILE A 3 -9.80 -4.53 2.83
CA ILE A 3 -8.68 -4.26 1.92
C ILE A 3 -7.50 -5.15 2.36
N PRO A 4 -6.91 -5.95 1.45
CA PRO A 4 -5.66 -6.63 1.74
C PRO A 4 -4.54 -5.63 2.03
N LEU A 5 -3.81 -5.84 3.13
CA LEU A 5 -2.63 -5.05 3.49
C LEU A 5 -1.41 -5.96 3.46
N TYR A 6 -0.41 -5.59 2.68
CA TYR A 6 0.90 -6.21 2.68
C TYR A 6 1.90 -5.20 3.23
N GLN A 7 2.71 -5.61 4.21
CA GLN A 7 3.86 -4.82 4.64
C GLN A 7 5.12 -5.39 3.99
N VAL A 8 5.89 -4.53 3.32
CA VAL A 8 7.09 -4.91 2.57
C VAL A 8 8.27 -4.06 3.04
N ASP A 9 9.38 -4.72 3.35
CA ASP A 9 10.67 -4.07 3.61
C ASP A 9 11.41 -3.92 2.27
N ALA A 10 11.32 -2.74 1.65
CA ALA A 10 11.92 -2.45 0.35
C ALA A 10 13.45 -2.30 0.45
N PHE A 11 14.17 -2.62 -0.63
CA PHE A 11 15.64 -2.53 -0.74
C PHE A 11 16.42 -3.39 0.27
N THR A 12 15.82 -4.48 0.75
CA THR A 12 16.50 -5.43 1.61
C THR A 12 16.09 -6.88 1.32
N SER A 13 16.89 -7.83 1.80
CA SER A 13 16.62 -9.27 1.71
C SER A 13 16.47 -9.92 3.09
N ARG A 14 16.39 -9.12 4.15
CA ARG A 14 16.22 -9.57 5.54
C ARG A 14 15.08 -8.78 6.20
N LEU A 15 14.42 -9.39 7.18
CA LEU A 15 13.41 -8.70 7.98
C LEU A 15 14.03 -7.53 8.76
N PHE A 16 13.26 -6.47 8.96
CA PHE A 16 13.63 -5.27 9.73
C PHE A 16 14.82 -4.51 9.12
N GLY A 17 15.02 -4.62 7.82
CA GLY A 17 15.97 -3.82 7.05
C GLY A 17 15.26 -2.93 6.03
N GLY A 18 16.02 -2.09 5.33
CA GLY A 18 15.46 -1.33 4.21
C GLY A 18 14.42 -0.28 4.62
N ASN A 19 13.46 -0.01 3.73
CA ASN A 19 12.35 0.92 3.99
C ASN A 19 11.02 0.15 4.11
N PRO A 20 10.37 0.13 5.30
CA PRO A 20 9.08 -0.50 5.46
C PRO A 20 7.97 0.33 4.81
N ALA A 21 7.20 -0.29 3.93
CA ALA A 21 6.04 0.32 3.27
C ALA A 21 4.81 -0.57 3.36
N ALA A 22 3.63 0.05 3.46
CA ALA A 22 2.36 -0.63 3.27
C ALA A 22 1.98 -0.65 1.80
N VAL A 23 1.40 -1.75 1.34
CA VAL A 23 0.91 -1.94 -0.02
C VAL A 23 -0.52 -2.46 0.06
N CYS A 24 -1.45 -1.70 -0.52
CA CYS A 24 -2.89 -1.94 -0.45
C CYS A 24 -3.45 -2.13 -1.88
N PRO A 25 -3.52 -3.37 -2.40
CA PRO A 25 -4.16 -3.64 -3.69
C PRO A 25 -5.66 -3.35 -3.61
N LEU A 26 -6.17 -2.58 -4.55
CA LEU A 26 -7.57 -2.19 -4.64
C LEU A 26 -8.20 -2.74 -5.92
N THR A 27 -9.52 -2.95 -5.91
CA THR A 27 -10.28 -3.27 -7.13
C THR A 27 -10.71 -2.02 -7.90
N GLU A 28 -10.86 -0.91 -7.19
CA GLU A 28 -11.20 0.42 -7.71
C GLU A 28 -10.62 1.50 -6.79
N TRP A 29 -10.43 2.72 -7.30
CA TRP A 29 -9.87 3.81 -6.52
C TRP A 29 -10.81 4.22 -5.39
N LEU A 30 -10.25 4.36 -4.19
CA LEU A 30 -10.95 4.95 -3.06
C LEU A 30 -10.86 6.48 -3.15
N PRO A 31 -11.77 7.21 -2.46
CA PRO A 31 -11.60 8.64 -2.28
C PRO A 31 -10.24 8.96 -1.66
N GLU A 32 -9.61 10.03 -2.14
CA GLU A 32 -8.28 10.47 -1.68
C GLU A 32 -8.20 10.60 -0.16
N VAL A 33 -9.22 11.21 0.45
CA VAL A 33 -9.32 11.37 1.91
C VAL A 33 -9.32 10.02 2.65
N THR A 34 -9.89 8.98 2.05
CA THR A 34 -9.89 7.63 2.62
C THR A 34 -8.51 7.00 2.49
N MET A 35 -7.85 7.13 1.35
CA MET A 35 -6.47 6.63 1.16
C MET A 35 -5.49 7.32 2.11
N GLN A 36 -5.63 8.64 2.27
CA GLN A 36 -4.82 9.42 3.21
C GLN A 36 -5.05 8.97 4.66
N ALA A 37 -6.30 8.71 5.05
CA ALA A 37 -6.62 8.20 6.39
C ALA A 37 -6.03 6.80 6.63
N ILE A 38 -6.10 5.90 5.63
CA ILE A 38 -5.50 4.57 5.72
C ILE A 38 -3.97 4.69 5.85
N ALA A 39 -3.33 5.56 5.06
CA ALA A 39 -1.89 5.76 5.13
C ALA A 39 -1.46 6.28 6.51
N ALA A 40 -2.22 7.21 7.09
CA ALA A 40 -1.99 7.72 8.43
C ALA A 40 -2.17 6.63 9.50
N GLU A 41 -3.20 5.78 9.39
CA GLU A 41 -3.46 4.67 10.31
C GLU A 41 -2.33 3.61 10.27
N ASN A 42 -1.80 3.32 9.09
CA ASN A 42 -0.66 2.39 8.94
C ASN A 42 0.61 2.92 9.61
N ASN A 43 0.77 4.25 9.69
CA ASN A 43 1.89 4.92 10.35
C ASN A 43 3.29 4.43 9.91
N LEU A 44 3.43 4.15 8.61
CA LEU A 44 4.69 3.86 7.94
C LEU A 44 5.14 5.07 7.11
N ALA A 45 6.37 5.05 6.60
CA ALA A 45 6.88 6.12 5.75
C ALA A 45 5.97 6.37 4.54
N GLU A 46 5.53 5.29 3.88
CA GLU A 46 4.60 5.35 2.77
C GLU A 46 3.56 4.21 2.80
N THR A 47 2.41 4.49 2.18
CA THR A 47 1.42 3.47 1.79
C THR A 47 1.14 3.59 0.30
N ALA A 48 1.42 2.53 -0.46
CA ALA A 48 1.14 2.44 -1.88
C ALA A 48 -0.26 1.83 -2.12
N PHE A 49 -1.04 2.49 -2.97
CA PHE A 49 -2.33 2.00 -3.46
C PHE A 49 -2.23 1.80 -4.96
N PHE A 50 -2.84 0.74 -5.48
CA PHE A 50 -2.91 0.51 -6.92
C PHE A 50 -4.18 -0.24 -7.30
N VAL A 51 -4.62 -0.07 -8.55
CA VAL A 51 -5.79 -0.74 -9.13
C VAL A 51 -5.43 -1.48 -10.42
N PRO A 52 -6.13 -2.57 -10.77
CA PRO A 52 -5.95 -3.20 -12.08
C PRO A 52 -6.41 -2.27 -13.22
N GLN A 53 -5.65 -2.26 -14.30
CA GLN A 53 -5.97 -1.58 -15.57
C GLN A 53 -5.66 -2.51 -16.74
N GLY A 54 -6.63 -3.35 -17.12
CA GLY A 54 -6.43 -4.38 -18.15
C GLY A 54 -5.37 -5.39 -17.70
N GLU A 55 -4.30 -5.55 -18.48
CA GLU A 55 -3.14 -6.40 -18.14
C GLU A 55 -2.07 -5.67 -17.31
N ARG A 56 -2.35 -4.45 -16.83
CA ARG A 56 -1.42 -3.61 -16.06
C ARG A 56 -2.03 -3.19 -14.72
N TYR A 57 -1.27 -2.42 -13.94
CA TYR A 57 -1.71 -1.75 -12.72
C TYR A 57 -1.44 -0.25 -12.82
N LEU A 58 -2.30 0.55 -12.21
CA LEU A 58 -2.15 1.99 -12.00
C LEU A 58 -1.90 2.29 -10.54
#